data_AF-A0A2W5T758-F1
#
_entry.id   AF-A0A2W5T758-F1
#
_cell.length_a   1.000
_cell.length_b   1.000
_cell.length_c   1.000
_cell.angle_alpha   90.00
_cell.angle_beta   90.00
_cell.angle_gamma   90.00
#
_symmetry.space_group_name_H-M   'P 1'
#
loop_
_entity.id
_entity.type
_entity.pdbx_description
1 polymer ?
#
loop_
_entity_poly.entity_id
_entity_poly.type
_entity_poly.pdbx_seq_one_letter_code
_entity_poly.pdbx_strand_id
1 'polypeptide(L)'
;MAKPPEPIEDVLPNAQWIVDAEVTEVIATGSQPEKVEAKPGATSTGQKTAAQTVKLKVKRVIHGEQINEITVEKPEAGYALTKGNHGPFLIDSTKTILGRYGPDSYSFDRIEKALASRR
;
A
#
# COMPACT_ATOMS: atom_id res chain seq x y z
N MET A 1 6.61 11.32 -19.09
CA MET A 1 6.80 12.20 -17.91
C MET A 1 6.32 11.41 -16.69
N ALA A 2 7.24 11.03 -15.79
CA ALA A 2 6.86 10.35 -14.56
C ALA A 2 6.06 11.35 -13.72
N LYS A 3 4.75 11.11 -13.52
CA LYS A 3 3.98 11.90 -12.55
C LYS A 3 4.74 11.79 -11.22
N PRO A 4 5.07 12.91 -10.56
CA PRO A 4 5.64 12.86 -9.22
C PRO A 4 4.75 11.95 -8.38
N PRO A 5 5.33 11.04 -7.59
CA PRO A 5 4.54 10.20 -6.71
C PRO A 5 3.60 11.09 -5.88
N GLU A 6 2.37 10.62 -5.66
CA GLU A 6 1.40 11.36 -4.85
C GLU A 6 2.06 11.82 -3.54
N PRO A 7 1.89 13.09 -3.15
CA PRO A 7 2.52 13.57 -1.94
C PRO A 7 1.86 12.85 -0.75
N ILE A 8 2.71 12.45 0.21
CA ILE A 8 2.23 11.81 1.43
C ILE A 8 1.18 12.65 2.17
N GLU A 9 1.25 13.98 2.00
CA GLU A 9 0.35 14.98 2.58
C GLU A 9 -1.10 14.86 2.08
N ASP A 10 -1.33 14.34 0.87
CA ASP A 10 -2.68 14.09 0.35
C ASP A 10 -3.24 12.75 0.85
N VAL A 11 -2.35 11.79 1.16
CA VAL A 11 -2.71 10.43 1.58
C VAL A 11 -2.91 10.36 3.10
N LEU A 12 -2.03 11.02 3.86
CA LEU A 12 -2.02 11.04 5.32
C LEU A 12 -3.34 11.44 5.99
N PRO A 13 -4.07 12.46 5.51
CA PRO A 13 -5.35 12.85 6.10
C PRO A 13 -6.39 11.74 6.08
N ASN A 14 -6.33 10.88 5.07
CA ASN A 14 -7.22 9.74 4.86
C ASN A 14 -6.73 8.48 5.59
N ALA A 15 -5.46 8.42 5.98
CA ALA A 15 -4.89 7.31 6.73
C ALA A 15 -5.32 7.37 8.20
N GLN A 16 -6.07 6.36 8.63
CA GLN A 16 -6.49 6.19 10.03
C GLN A 16 -5.42 5.44 10.84
N TRP A 17 -4.74 4.48 10.22
CA TRP A 17 -3.61 3.77 10.82
C TRP A 17 -2.37 3.90 9.95
N ILE A 18 -1.23 4.07 10.61
CA ILE A 18 0.07 4.04 9.96
C ILE A 18 0.94 3.10 10.74
N VAL A 19 1.30 2.00 10.12
CA VAL A 19 1.95 0.88 10.80
C VAL A 19 3.15 0.41 10.02
N ASP A 20 4.22 0.12 10.72
CA ASP A 20 5.29 -0.71 10.22
C ASP A 20 4.85 -2.17 10.36
N ALA A 21 4.64 -2.83 9.23
CA ALA A 21 4.13 -4.19 9.21
C ALA A 21 4.82 -5.05 8.16
N GLU A 22 4.64 -6.36 8.30
CA GLU A 22 5.11 -7.35 7.35
C GLU A 22 3.93 -8.18 6.84
N VAL A 23 3.86 -8.38 5.52
CA VAL A 23 2.87 -9.24 4.89
C VAL A 23 3.18 -10.68 5.28
N THR A 24 2.35 -11.29 6.11
CA THR A 24 2.50 -12.69 6.51
C THR A 24 1.83 -13.63 5.53
N GLU A 25 0.74 -13.19 4.92
CA GLU A 25 -0.09 -14.03 4.06
C GLU A 25 -0.94 -13.17 3.11
N VAL A 26 -1.21 -13.71 1.91
CA VAL A 26 -2.21 -13.16 0.98
C VAL A 26 -3.44 -14.05 1.11
N ILE A 27 -4.49 -13.52 1.74
CA ILE A 27 -5.73 -14.25 2.05
C ILE A 27 -6.55 -14.46 0.78
N ALA A 28 -6.67 -13.41 -0.02
CA ALA A 28 -7.43 -13.44 -1.26
C ALA A 28 -6.77 -12.55 -2.30
N THR A 29 -6.85 -12.95 -3.56
CA THR A 29 -6.54 -12.08 -4.70
C THR A 29 -7.83 -11.95 -5.48
N GLY A 30 -8.30 -10.72 -5.69
CA GLY A 30 -9.46 -10.44 -6.52
C GLY A 30 -9.21 -10.90 -7.96
N SER A 31 -10.29 -10.95 -8.76
CA SER A 31 -10.22 -11.32 -10.16
C SER A 31 -9.19 -10.45 -10.89
N GLN A 32 -8.12 -11.09 -11.37
CA GLN A 32 -7.11 -10.40 -12.16
C GLN A 32 -7.80 -9.86 -13.42
N PRO A 33 -7.70 -8.55 -13.72
CA PRO A 33 -8.29 -8.03 -14.95
C PRO A 33 -7.71 -8.84 -16.12
N GLU A 34 -8.59 -9.30 -17.02
CA GLU A 34 -8.20 -10.15 -18.14
C GLU A 34 -6.95 -9.58 -18.81
N LYS A 35 -5.93 -10.44 -19.01
CA LYS A 35 -4.74 -10.07 -19.77
C LYS A 35 -5.19 -9.66 -21.17
N VAL A 36 -5.34 -8.37 -21.41
CA VAL A 36 -5.48 -7.86 -22.77
C VAL A 36 -4.16 -8.18 -23.47
N GLU A 37 -4.19 -9.11 -24.43
CA GLU A 37 -3.03 -9.41 -25.28
C GLU A 37 -2.54 -8.08 -25.87
N ALA A 38 -1.30 -7.72 -25.54
CA ALA A 38 -0.69 -6.51 -26.06
C ALA A 38 -0.58 -6.66 -27.58
N LYS A 39 -1.15 -5.70 -28.34
CA LYS A 39 -0.88 -5.58 -29.78
C LYS A 39 0.65 -5.45 -29.97
N PRO A 40 1.24 -6.09 -31.01
CA PRO A 40 2.69 -6.04 -31.23
C PRO A 40 3.13 -4.58 -31.40
N GLY A 41 4.01 -4.11 -30.50
CA GLY A 41 4.56 -2.74 -30.51
C GLY A 41 4.28 -1.90 -29.26
N ALA A 42 3.46 -2.36 -28.31
CA ALA A 42 3.24 -1.66 -27.05
C ALA A 42 4.31 -2.02 -26.00
N THR A 43 5.11 -1.05 -25.56
CA THR A 43 6.20 -1.24 -24.58
C THR A 43 5.75 -1.30 -23.11
N SER A 44 4.47 -1.05 -22.82
CA SER A 44 3.91 -1.25 -21.48
C SER A 44 2.39 -1.34 -21.56
N THR A 45 1.81 -2.43 -21.06
CA THR A 45 0.35 -2.64 -21.07
C THR A 45 -0.38 -1.89 -19.94
N GLY A 46 0.32 -1.08 -19.13
CA GLY A 46 -0.30 -0.40 -17.97
C GLY A 46 -1.00 -1.38 -17.02
N GLN A 47 -0.57 -2.65 -17.01
CA GLN A 47 -1.24 -3.74 -16.31
C GLN A 47 -1.20 -3.46 -14.81
N LYS A 48 -2.36 -3.13 -14.26
CA LYS A 48 -2.55 -3.06 -12.81
C LYS A 48 -2.65 -4.48 -12.28
N THR A 49 -2.01 -4.71 -11.16
CA THR A 49 -2.19 -5.93 -10.38
C THR A 49 -3.57 -5.89 -9.75
N ALA A 50 -4.22 -7.05 -9.65
CA ALA A 50 -5.51 -7.18 -8.98
C ALA A 50 -5.47 -6.64 -7.54
N ALA A 51 -6.63 -6.25 -7.03
CA ALA A 51 -6.83 -6.02 -5.61
C ALA A 51 -6.53 -7.31 -4.84
N GLN A 52 -5.92 -7.20 -3.65
CA GLN A 52 -5.56 -8.36 -2.83
C GLN A 52 -5.94 -8.11 -1.38
N THR A 53 -6.55 -9.07 -0.72
CA THR A 53 -6.69 -9.04 0.73
C THR A 53 -5.46 -9.69 1.34
N VAL A 54 -4.68 -8.91 2.11
CA VAL A 54 -3.44 -9.37 2.73
C VAL A 54 -3.52 -9.27 4.24
N LYS A 55 -2.86 -10.20 4.91
CA LYS A 55 -2.68 -10.18 6.35
C LYS A 55 -1.34 -9.54 6.67
N LEU A 56 -1.39 -8.47 7.45
CA LEU A 56 -0.22 -7.73 7.91
C LEU A 56 0.02 -8.03 9.38
N LYS A 57 1.23 -8.46 9.71
CA LYS A 57 1.71 -8.52 11.09
C LYS A 57 2.38 -7.21 11.43
N VAL A 58 1.77 -6.46 12.34
CA VAL A 58 2.24 -5.15 12.76
C VAL A 58 3.42 -5.32 13.71
N LYS A 59 4.57 -4.74 13.34
CA LYS A 59 5.77 -4.68 14.19
C LYS A 59 5.73 -3.44 15.07
N ARG A 60 5.26 -2.31 14.52
CA ARG A 60 5.16 -1.04 15.24
C ARG A 60 4.03 -0.19 14.68
N VAL A 61 3.21 0.37 15.56
CA VAL A 61 2.23 1.39 15.19
C VAL A 61 2.90 2.76 15.29
N ILE A 62 2.88 3.52 14.19
CA ILE A 62 3.38 4.89 14.11
C ILE A 62 2.25 5.87 14.43
N HIS A 63 1.05 5.59 13.90
CA HIS A 63 -0.15 6.41 14.11
C HIS A 63 -1.41 5.55 14.16
N GLY A 64 -2.37 5.94 15.00
CA GLY A 64 -3.63 5.22 15.18
C GLY A 64 -3.63 4.31 16.41
N GLU A 65 -4.57 3.37 16.43
CA GLU A 65 -4.76 2.40 17.52
C GLU A 65 -3.65 1.34 17.55
N GLN A 66 -3.26 0.88 18.74
CA GLN A 66 -2.30 -0.22 18.87
C GLN A 66 -2.93 -1.55 18.42
N ILE A 67 -2.34 -2.13 17.38
CA ILE A 67 -2.74 -3.40 16.78
C ILE A 67 -1.51 -4.27 16.54
N ASN A 68 -1.65 -5.57 16.70
CA ASN A 68 -0.58 -6.55 16.47
C ASN A 68 -0.68 -7.24 15.10
N GLU A 69 -1.89 -7.32 14.56
CA GLU A 69 -2.20 -7.95 13.29
C GLU A 69 -3.42 -7.26 12.69
N ILE A 70 -3.40 -7.03 11.38
CA ILE A 70 -4.52 -6.45 10.66
C ILE A 70 -4.65 -7.07 9.28
N THR A 71 -5.88 -7.42 8.93
CA THR A 71 -6.23 -7.78 7.56
C THR A 71 -6.61 -6.51 6.83
N VAL A 72 -5.95 -6.25 5.71
CA VAL A 72 -6.18 -5.07 4.89
C VAL A 72 -6.43 -5.44 3.43
N GLU A 73 -7.19 -4.59 2.76
CA GLU A 73 -7.38 -4.64 1.33
C GLU A 73 -6.34 -3.78 0.64
N LYS A 74 -5.59 -4.40 -0.25
CA LYS A 74 -4.70 -3.75 -1.18
C LYS A 74 -5.51 -3.46 -2.46
N PRO A 75 -5.72 -2.20 -2.84
CA PRO A 75 -6.41 -1.88 -4.08
C PRO A 75 -5.56 -2.23 -5.32
N GLU A 76 -6.17 -2.09 -6.51
CA GLU A 76 -5.48 -2.31 -7.78
C GLU A 76 -4.30 -1.35 -7.96
N ALA A 77 -3.08 -1.89 -8.04
CA ALA A 77 -1.86 -1.08 -8.13
C ALA A 77 -0.81 -1.73 -9.03
N GLY A 78 0.24 -0.98 -9.37
CA GLY A 78 1.33 -1.43 -10.25
C GLY A 78 2.17 -2.59 -9.71
N TYR A 79 1.96 -3.02 -8.46
CA TYR A 79 2.74 -4.08 -7.80
C TYR A 79 1.85 -5.05 -7.03
N ALA A 80 2.27 -6.32 -6.94
CA ALA A 80 1.68 -7.32 -6.08
C ALA A 80 2.30 -7.27 -4.67
N LEU A 81 1.49 -7.44 -3.64
CA LEU A 81 2.03 -7.72 -2.31
C LEU A 81 2.28 -9.22 -2.20
N THR A 82 3.46 -9.57 -1.73
CA THR A 82 3.90 -10.95 -1.49
C THR A 82 4.26 -11.13 -0.03
N LYS A 83 4.14 -12.38 0.45
CA LYS A 83 4.60 -12.74 1.78
C LYS A 83 6.07 -12.35 1.98
N GLY A 84 6.38 -11.75 3.11
CA GLY A 84 7.71 -11.22 3.45
C GLY A 84 7.92 -9.75 3.06
N ASN A 85 6.98 -9.12 2.35
CA ASN A 85 7.05 -7.69 2.11
C ASN A 85 6.93 -6.93 3.43
N HIS A 86 7.91 -6.08 3.71
CA HIS A 86 8.01 -5.28 4.93
C HIS A 86 8.05 -3.80 4.58
N GLY A 87 7.39 -2.97 5.39
CA GLY A 87 7.47 -1.53 5.27
C GLY A 87 6.32 -0.80 5.97
N PRO A 88 6.29 0.54 5.82
CA PRO A 88 5.18 1.32 6.32
C PRO A 88 3.96 1.15 5.42
N PHE A 89 2.83 0.84 6.05
CA PHE A 89 1.52 0.76 5.43
C PHE A 89 0.63 1.85 6.01
N LEU A 90 0.08 2.69 5.13
CA LEU A 90 -0.95 3.66 5.45
C LEU A 90 -2.29 2.98 5.17
N ILE A 91 -3.15 2.94 6.18
CA ILE A 91 -4.40 2.19 6.14
C ILE A 91 -5.53 3.16 6.49
N ASP A 92 -6.58 3.20 5.70
CA ASP A 92 -7.77 4.02 5.95
C ASP A 92 -8.73 3.36 6.95
N SER A 93 -9.85 4.01 7.24
CA SER A 93 -10.90 3.46 8.11
C SER A 93 -11.61 2.21 7.57
N THR A 94 -11.51 1.96 6.26
CA THR A 94 -12.08 0.78 5.61
C THR A 94 -11.13 -0.41 5.58
N LYS A 95 -9.94 -0.27 6.20
CA LYS A 95 -8.83 -1.23 6.16
C LYS A 95 -8.24 -1.39 4.77
N THR A 96 -8.30 -0.35 3.96
CA THR A 96 -7.71 -0.28 2.62
C THR A 96 -6.33 0.38 2.71
N ILE A 97 -5.34 -0.20 2.04
CA ILE A 97 -4.00 0.40 1.95
C ILE A 97 -4.06 1.60 1.02
N LEU A 98 -3.61 2.75 1.54
CA LEU A 98 -3.56 4.01 0.82
C LEU A 98 -2.15 4.33 0.31
N GLY A 99 -2.10 5.04 -0.83
CA GLY A 99 -0.86 5.55 -1.41
C GLY A 99 0.08 4.44 -1.89
N ARG A 100 1.39 4.72 -1.82
CA ARG A 100 2.43 3.75 -2.20
C ARG A 100 2.81 2.84 -1.05
N TYR A 101 2.90 1.55 -1.36
CA TYR A 101 3.32 0.49 -0.46
C TYR A 101 4.32 -0.43 -1.17
N GLY A 102 5.37 -0.87 -0.46
CA GLY A 102 6.43 -1.74 -0.97
C GLY A 102 7.80 -1.04 -1.07
N PRO A 103 8.67 -1.42 -2.02
CA PRO A 103 10.05 -0.90 -2.08
C PRO A 103 10.14 0.60 -2.43
N ASP A 104 9.12 1.14 -3.10
CA ASP A 104 8.96 2.59 -3.37
C ASP A 104 8.05 3.29 -2.35
N SER A 105 7.88 2.72 -1.15
CA SER A 105 7.13 3.34 -0.05
C SER A 105 7.77 4.65 0.45
N TYR A 106 6.96 5.47 1.13
CA TYR A 106 7.47 6.60 1.89
C TYR A 106 8.47 6.13 2.97
N SER A 107 9.56 6.85 3.15
CA SER A 107 10.49 6.60 4.25
C SER A 107 9.83 6.90 5.60
N PHE A 108 10.24 6.17 6.65
CA PHE A 108 9.74 6.41 8.01
C PHE A 108 9.94 7.86 8.47
N ASP A 109 11.11 8.46 8.22
CA ASP A 109 11.39 9.87 8.50
C ASP A 109 10.38 10.81 7.82
N ARG A 110 9.98 10.50 6.59
CA ARG A 110 9.02 11.32 5.84
C ARG A 110 7.60 11.20 6.41
N ILE A 111 7.22 10.00 6.83
CA ILE A 111 5.94 9.74 7.51
C ILE A 111 5.91 10.48 8.85
N GLU A 112 6.96 10.34 9.67
CA GLU A 112 7.04 10.99 10.97
C GLU A 112 7.05 12.52 10.85
N LYS A 113 7.80 13.08 9.90
CA LYS A 113 7.77 14.53 9.62
C LYS A 113 6.38 15.00 9.18
N ALA A 114 5.75 14.29 8.27
CA ALA A 114 4.43 14.70 7.77
C ALA A 114 3.33 14.53 8.83
N LEU A 115 3.46 13.57 9.75
CA LEU A 115 2.62 13.48 10.94
C LEU A 115 2.87 14.63 11.92
N ALA A 116 4.13 15.02 12.13
CA ALA A 116 4.48 16.14 12.99
C ALA A 116 3.94 17.47 12.46
N SER A 117 3.94 17.68 11.14
CA SER A 117 3.36 18.85 10.49
C SER A 117 1.83 18.93 10.57
N ARG A 118 1.14 17.86 10.99
CA ARG A 118 -0.33 17.82 11.15
C ARG A 118 -0.80 18.24 12.55
N ARG A 119 0.10 18.37 13.52
CA ARG A 119 -0.21 18.85 14.88
C ARG A 119 -0.24 20.37 14.94
#